data_AF-A0AAD8V5T5-F1
#
_entry.id   AF-A0AAD8V5T5-F1
#
_cell.length_a   1.000
_cell.length_b   1.000
_cell.length_c   1.000
_cell.angle_alpha   90.00
_cell.angle_beta   90.00
_cell.angle_gamma   90.00
#
_symmetry.space_group_name_H-M   'P 1'
#
loop_
_entity.id
_entity.type
_entity.pdbx_description
1 polymer ?
#
loop_
_entity_poly.entity_id
_entity_poly.type
_entity_poly.pdbx_seq_one_letter_code
_entity_poly.pdbx_strand_id
1 'polypeptide(L)'
;MDPDPLPAHLSKILSLSPPQSTHPPSTLTGPLTSHTGLAYLFLAVSAAHPRLHVHSYPATHWARAYISNIPTPSAPLVPFRDAAAAGRRPPPQTSDRTRPDAKDSDHHHHHHHQHHPVVLGLLSDALAGPAVRACVTQDLAHVRFFLSLLAPVLAHILDARPLPSPSTESPPPPLPTCLLHGLAGTLYLLRLIRHWVPSSAPLVSRAIVLVSDYLLSPSTPWTCPSHHHPSFSSSSSSSSSSSFPPHSALTLSPSPSPLSEHVSPADRHGAAHGALGTVTQIVLTSPPLAPALTPRLAALLDLQLPDGDWPAPGPPLNNDDEVVDGDAHHPAAGGGIGFASGPQGLVISLLSLRPFFPTLQARIDGAVAGARHLLWARARARTRAPATDQSLFYGVLGTALALPKGPQRTHLLPLPSAPPPERKSFAAASISSSSTTTTATTPPTATTTTPGALMTSTPPGAAWAYSVREREAPRMIFYNDI
;
A
#
# COMPACT_ATOMS: atom_id res chain seq x y z
N MET A 1 -33.41 -0.95 -21.31
CA MET A 1 -32.06 -1.35 -20.85
C MET A 1 -31.34 -0.05 -20.60
N ASP A 2 -31.04 0.27 -19.34
CA ASP A 2 -30.20 1.43 -19.06
C ASP A 2 -28.80 1.19 -19.67
N PRO A 3 -28.19 2.21 -20.30
CA PRO A 3 -26.87 2.06 -20.89
C PRO A 3 -25.85 1.67 -19.81
N ASP A 4 -24.96 0.74 -20.14
CA ASP A 4 -23.91 0.32 -19.22
C ASP A 4 -23.08 1.54 -18.76
N PRO A 5 -22.99 1.85 -17.45
CA PRO A 5 -22.31 3.03 -16.97
C PRO A 5 -20.77 2.97 -17.12
N LEU A 6 -20.21 1.79 -17.39
CA LEU A 6 -18.76 1.60 -17.55
C LEU A 6 -18.14 2.52 -18.61
N PRO A 7 -18.58 2.54 -19.89
CA PRO A 7 -18.05 3.46 -20.89
C PRO A 7 -18.13 4.93 -20.48
N ALA A 8 -19.20 5.36 -19.79
CA ALA A 8 -19.34 6.74 -19.32
C ALA A 8 -18.27 7.11 -18.26
N HIS A 9 -17.99 6.20 -17.32
CA HIS A 9 -16.91 6.41 -16.34
C HIS A 9 -15.53 6.44 -17.02
N LEU A 10 -15.26 5.57 -17.99
CA LEU A 10 -14.00 5.57 -18.73
C LEU A 10 -13.81 6.85 -19.56
N SER A 11 -14.85 7.34 -20.23
CA SER A 11 -14.81 8.65 -20.91
C SER A 11 -14.57 9.80 -19.94
N LYS A 12 -15.15 9.74 -18.74
CA LYS A 12 -14.91 10.74 -17.69
C LYS A 12 -13.46 10.73 -17.20
N ILE A 13 -12.82 9.55 -17.08
CA ILE A 13 -11.39 9.44 -16.77
C ILE A 13 -10.56 10.15 -17.84
N LEU A 14 -10.81 9.87 -19.12
CA LEU A 14 -10.07 10.47 -20.24
C LEU A 14 -10.26 12.00 -20.30
N SER A 15 -11.42 12.50 -19.90
CA SER A 15 -11.69 13.94 -19.84
C SER A 15 -10.97 14.63 -18.69
N LEU A 16 -10.86 13.97 -17.53
CA LEU A 16 -10.29 14.55 -16.30
C LEU A 16 -8.77 14.33 -16.17
N SER A 17 -8.26 13.24 -16.74
CA SER A 17 -6.87 12.80 -16.63
C SER A 17 -6.44 12.15 -17.95
N PRO A 18 -6.37 12.91 -19.06
CA PRO A 18 -5.96 12.37 -20.35
C PRO A 18 -4.51 11.85 -20.31
N PRO A 19 -4.15 10.88 -21.16
CA PRO A 19 -2.75 10.48 -21.33
C PRO A 19 -1.86 11.69 -21.62
N GLN A 20 -0.77 11.85 -20.86
CA GLN A 20 0.15 12.97 -21.01
C GLN A 20 1.34 12.57 -21.89
N SER A 21 1.92 13.55 -22.60
CA SER A 21 3.15 13.34 -23.38
C SER A 21 4.38 13.19 -22.49
N THR A 22 4.39 13.81 -21.31
CA THR A 22 5.44 13.68 -20.30
C THR A 22 4.83 13.71 -18.90
N HIS A 23 5.40 12.90 -17.99
CA HIS A 23 5.03 12.91 -16.58
C HIS A 23 6.20 13.44 -15.74
N PRO A 24 6.02 14.54 -15.00
CA PRO A 24 7.06 14.97 -14.07
C PRO A 24 7.22 13.90 -12.96
N PRO A 25 8.44 13.61 -12.50
CA PRO A 25 8.69 12.58 -11.49
C PRO A 25 7.85 12.74 -10.21
N SER A 26 7.47 13.97 -9.86
CA SER A 26 6.61 14.28 -8.71
C SER A 26 5.17 13.76 -8.81
N THR A 27 4.72 13.38 -10.00
CA THR A 27 3.37 12.80 -10.22
C THR A 27 3.34 11.28 -10.12
N LEU A 28 4.52 10.65 -9.96
CA LEU A 28 4.69 9.20 -9.89
C LEU A 28 4.72 8.73 -8.43
N THR A 29 3.53 8.61 -7.84
CA THR A 29 3.34 8.21 -6.43
C THR A 29 2.86 6.75 -6.28
N GLY A 30 3.06 5.93 -7.32
CA GLY A 30 2.58 4.55 -7.40
C GLY A 30 1.27 4.42 -8.17
N PRO A 31 0.89 3.20 -8.60
CA PRO A 31 -0.27 2.94 -9.44
C PRO A 31 -1.61 3.22 -8.72
N LEU A 32 -1.61 3.38 -7.40
CA LEU A 32 -2.84 3.74 -6.68
C LEU A 32 -3.28 5.19 -6.99
N THR A 33 -2.33 6.03 -7.39
CA THR A 33 -2.49 7.48 -7.54
C THR A 33 -1.94 8.03 -8.86
N SER A 34 -1.19 7.23 -9.63
CA SER A 34 -0.53 7.64 -10.87
C SER A 34 -1.18 7.06 -12.14
N HIS A 35 -0.69 7.52 -13.30
CA HIS A 35 -1.12 7.05 -14.62
C HIS A 35 -0.77 5.57 -14.86
N THR A 36 0.18 5.00 -14.09
CA THR A 36 0.47 3.56 -14.09
C THR A 36 -0.78 2.76 -13.74
N GLY A 37 -1.57 3.26 -12.78
CA GLY A 37 -2.82 2.64 -12.39
C GLY A 37 -3.88 2.66 -13.48
N LEU A 38 -4.01 3.80 -14.16
CA LEU A 38 -4.96 3.95 -15.27
C LEU A 38 -4.58 3.06 -16.45
N ALA A 39 -3.29 2.95 -16.80
CA ALA A 39 -2.83 2.00 -17.81
C ALA A 39 -3.28 0.57 -17.49
N TYR A 40 -3.10 0.15 -16.24
CA TYR A 40 -3.52 -1.17 -15.81
C TYR A 40 -5.04 -1.36 -15.78
N LEU A 41 -5.79 -0.35 -15.31
CA LEU A 41 -7.26 -0.36 -15.36
C LEU A 41 -7.75 -0.62 -16.78
N PHE A 42 -7.25 0.13 -17.77
CA PHE A 42 -7.64 -0.05 -19.17
C PHE A 42 -7.23 -1.43 -19.71
N LEU A 43 -6.06 -1.95 -19.33
CA LEU A 43 -5.64 -3.30 -19.69
C LEU A 43 -6.61 -4.35 -19.13
N ALA A 44 -6.90 -4.30 -17.83
CA ALA A 44 -7.78 -5.25 -17.16
C ALA A 44 -9.23 -5.18 -17.70
N VAL A 45 -9.75 -3.96 -17.93
CA VAL A 45 -11.05 -3.74 -18.58
C VAL A 45 -11.06 -4.32 -19.98
N SER A 46 -9.99 -4.17 -20.76
CA SER A 46 -9.94 -4.70 -22.13
C SER A 46 -10.04 -6.22 -22.20
N ALA A 47 -9.48 -6.94 -21.21
CA ALA A 47 -9.61 -8.39 -21.14
C ALA A 47 -11.00 -8.82 -20.67
N ALA A 48 -11.59 -8.10 -19.71
CA ALA A 48 -12.93 -8.41 -19.21
C ALA A 48 -14.05 -8.03 -20.20
N HIS A 49 -13.82 -6.98 -21.01
CA HIS A 49 -14.78 -6.40 -21.95
C HIS A 49 -14.15 -6.14 -23.34
N PRO A 50 -13.79 -7.19 -24.11
CA PRO A 50 -13.01 -7.03 -25.35
C PRO A 50 -13.69 -6.22 -26.46
N ARG A 51 -15.02 -6.09 -26.40
CA ARG A 51 -15.82 -5.33 -27.38
C ARG A 51 -16.07 -3.88 -26.95
N LEU A 52 -15.67 -3.50 -25.75
CA LEU A 52 -15.87 -2.15 -25.23
C LEU A 52 -14.97 -1.17 -25.96
N HIS A 53 -15.58 -0.11 -26.48
CA HIS A 53 -14.89 1.02 -27.09
C HIS A 53 -15.14 2.29 -26.27
N VAL A 54 -14.11 3.11 -26.11
CA VAL A 54 -14.17 4.41 -25.44
C VAL A 54 -13.61 5.43 -26.41
N HIS A 55 -14.44 6.42 -26.79
CA HIS A 55 -14.16 7.35 -27.90
C HIS A 55 -13.71 6.62 -29.19
N SER A 56 -14.42 5.56 -29.57
CA SER A 56 -14.16 4.75 -30.78
C SER A 56 -12.87 3.91 -30.78
N TYR A 57 -12.10 3.90 -29.69
CA TYR A 57 -10.91 3.05 -29.55
C TYR A 57 -11.14 1.91 -28.55
N PRO A 58 -10.58 0.72 -28.78
CA PRO A 58 -10.62 -0.35 -27.79
C PRO A 58 -9.87 0.05 -26.52
N ALA A 59 -10.24 -0.49 -25.37
CA ALA A 59 -9.59 -0.16 -24.09
C ALA A 59 -8.06 -0.43 -24.09
N THR A 60 -7.57 -1.40 -24.87
CA THR A 60 -6.13 -1.67 -25.06
C THR A 60 -5.37 -0.48 -25.67
N HIS A 61 -6.02 0.33 -26.50
CA HIS A 61 -5.42 1.55 -27.05
C HIS A 61 -5.07 2.53 -25.93
N TRP A 62 -6.01 2.76 -25.01
CA TRP A 62 -5.82 3.67 -23.89
C TRP A 62 -4.78 3.15 -22.90
N ALA A 63 -4.75 1.83 -22.62
CA ALA A 63 -3.71 1.22 -21.81
C ALA A 63 -2.29 1.54 -22.34
N ARG A 64 -2.10 1.44 -23.67
CA ARG A 64 -0.84 1.81 -24.33
C ARG A 64 -0.56 3.30 -24.26
N ALA A 65 -1.56 4.14 -24.47
CA ALA A 65 -1.40 5.59 -24.40
C ALA A 65 -0.93 6.04 -23.01
N TYR A 66 -1.55 5.53 -21.93
CA TYR A 66 -1.16 5.86 -20.56
C TYR A 66 0.24 5.37 -20.19
N ILE A 67 0.63 4.17 -20.63
CA ILE A 67 1.93 3.60 -20.22
C ILE A 67 3.11 4.15 -21.03
N SER A 68 2.89 4.62 -22.26
CA SER A 68 3.97 4.97 -23.20
C SER A 68 4.94 5.98 -22.60
N ASN A 69 4.42 7.01 -21.93
CA ASN A 69 5.20 8.16 -21.45
C ASN A 69 5.55 8.10 -19.96
N ILE A 70 5.28 6.98 -19.27
CA ILE A 70 5.71 6.81 -17.89
C ILE A 70 7.23 6.63 -17.86
N PRO A 71 8.00 7.53 -17.20
CA PRO A 71 9.45 7.44 -17.15
C PRO A 71 9.93 6.08 -16.68
N THR A 72 10.89 5.50 -17.42
CA THR A 72 11.62 4.31 -16.96
C THR A 72 12.73 4.74 -16.00
N PRO A 73 12.87 4.11 -14.83
CA PRO A 73 14.01 4.38 -13.95
C PRO A 73 15.32 4.15 -14.68
N SER A 74 16.28 5.06 -14.51
CA SER A 74 17.61 4.97 -15.14
C SER A 74 18.59 4.08 -14.37
N ALA A 75 18.26 3.71 -13.13
CA ALA A 75 19.12 2.93 -12.26
C ALA A 75 18.34 1.82 -11.52
N PRO A 76 19.00 0.68 -11.20
CA PRO A 76 18.44 -0.34 -10.32
C PRO A 76 18.08 0.19 -8.94
N LEU A 77 17.20 -0.53 -8.24
CA LEU A 77 16.79 -0.13 -6.89
C LEU A 77 17.86 -0.49 -5.88
N VAL A 78 18.29 0.49 -5.10
CA VAL A 78 19.16 0.26 -3.95
C VAL A 78 18.27 0.05 -2.72
N PRO A 79 18.34 -1.10 -2.02
CA PRO A 79 17.40 -1.43 -0.94
C PRO A 79 17.36 -0.40 0.21
N PHE A 80 18.48 0.26 0.45
CA PHE A 80 18.65 1.31 1.46
C PHE A 80 19.27 2.54 0.83
N ARG A 81 18.67 3.72 1.07
CA ARG A 81 19.23 5.00 0.61
C ARG A 81 19.86 5.75 1.76
N ASP A 82 21.03 6.31 1.52
CA ASP A 82 21.66 7.27 2.43
C ASP A 82 20.87 8.57 2.44
N ALA A 83 20.29 8.94 3.59
CA ALA A 83 19.56 10.20 3.74
C ALA A 83 20.40 11.44 3.34
N ALA A 84 21.74 11.35 3.45
CA ALA A 84 22.67 12.41 3.12
C ALA A 84 22.75 12.75 1.61
N ALA A 85 22.34 11.83 0.71
CA ALA A 85 22.36 12.05 -0.73
C ALA A 85 21.11 12.78 -1.25
N ALA A 86 19.99 12.73 -0.51
CA ALA A 86 18.72 13.33 -0.93
C ALA A 86 18.65 14.86 -0.77
N GLY A 87 19.62 15.47 -0.06
CA GLY A 87 19.64 16.91 0.24
C GLY A 87 20.77 17.72 -0.42
N ARG A 88 21.71 17.09 -1.13
CA ARG A 88 22.84 17.82 -1.74
C ARG A 88 22.48 18.32 -3.13
N ARG A 89 22.12 19.60 -3.23
CA ARG A 89 22.22 20.37 -4.46
C ARG A 89 23.70 20.33 -4.92
N PRO A 90 24.02 20.10 -6.21
CA PRO A 90 25.40 20.15 -6.67
C PRO A 90 25.97 21.55 -6.36
N PRO A 91 27.19 21.66 -5.82
CA PRO A 91 27.78 22.95 -5.54
C PRO A 91 27.96 23.72 -6.86
N PRO A 92 27.68 25.04 -6.89
CA PRO A 92 27.98 25.85 -8.05
C PRO A 92 29.49 25.81 -8.30
N GLN A 93 29.86 25.44 -9.53
CA GLN A 93 31.23 25.56 -9.98
C GLN A 93 31.57 27.05 -10.11
N THR A 94 32.32 27.59 -9.17
CA THR A 94 33.05 28.84 -9.38
C THR A 94 34.49 28.63 -8.99
N SER A 95 35.34 28.72 -10.00
CA SER A 95 36.78 28.90 -9.91
C SER A 95 37.15 30.13 -9.08
N ASP A 96 38.13 29.98 -8.19
CA ASP A 96 39.42 30.68 -8.24
C ASP A 96 39.97 31.08 -6.84
N ARG A 97 41.24 30.69 -6.64
CA ARG A 97 42.34 31.28 -5.84
C ARG A 97 42.32 31.47 -4.31
N THR A 98 43.26 30.74 -3.67
CA THR A 98 44.27 31.15 -2.64
C THR A 98 43.74 31.73 -1.32
N ARG A 99 44.05 31.25 -0.09
CA ARG A 99 45.33 30.88 0.57
C ARG A 99 45.00 30.23 1.96
N PRO A 100 45.98 29.65 2.69
CA PRO A 100 45.75 28.78 3.85
C PRO A 100 45.77 29.54 5.20
N ASP A 101 45.09 29.00 6.22
CA ASP A 101 45.67 28.68 7.54
C ASP A 101 44.59 28.29 8.59
N ALA A 102 45.02 27.40 9.49
CA ALA A 102 44.60 27.21 10.88
C ALA A 102 43.52 26.16 11.26
N LYS A 103 44.06 25.09 11.88
CA LYS A 103 43.74 24.50 13.20
C LYS A 103 42.48 23.64 13.39
N ASP A 104 42.76 22.36 13.63
CA ASP A 104 42.26 21.51 14.71
C ASP A 104 40.97 21.94 15.42
N SER A 105 39.92 21.13 15.24
CA SER A 105 39.10 20.65 16.35
C SER A 105 38.45 19.33 15.94
N ASP A 106 39.02 18.21 16.38
CA ASP A 106 38.39 16.89 16.32
C ASP A 106 37.15 16.89 17.23
N HIS A 107 35.97 16.98 16.62
CA HIS A 107 34.71 16.60 17.24
C HIS A 107 34.11 15.47 16.44
N HIS A 108 34.34 14.24 16.91
CA HIS A 108 33.64 13.05 16.46
C HIS A 108 32.14 13.17 16.77
N HIS A 109 31.40 13.82 15.87
CA HIS A 109 29.96 13.62 15.76
C HIS A 109 29.73 12.27 15.07
N HIS A 110 29.33 11.26 15.84
CA HIS A 110 28.71 10.06 15.28
C HIS A 110 27.42 10.47 14.57
N HIS A 111 27.53 10.77 13.28
CA HIS A 111 26.38 10.86 12.40
C HIS A 111 25.79 9.46 12.28
N HIS A 112 24.73 9.18 13.03
CA HIS A 112 23.84 8.07 12.72
C HIS A 112 23.22 8.34 11.34
N HIS A 113 23.79 7.72 10.30
CA HIS A 113 23.19 7.68 8.98
C HIS A 113 21.88 6.89 9.08
N GLN A 114 20.76 7.61 9.15
CA GLN A 114 19.44 6.99 9.05
C GLN A 114 19.26 6.51 7.60
N HIS A 115 19.39 5.20 7.42
CA HIS A 115 19.09 4.55 6.15
C HIS A 115 17.56 4.39 6.05
N HIS A 116 16.94 5.04 5.07
CA HIS A 116 15.52 4.83 4.79
C HIS A 116 15.36 3.67 3.80
N PRO A 117 14.50 2.68 4.10
CA PRO A 117 14.26 1.60 3.17
C PRO A 117 13.57 2.12 1.90
N VAL A 118 13.95 1.59 0.74
CA VAL A 118 13.28 1.89 -0.53
C VAL A 118 11.86 1.33 -0.53
N VAL A 119 10.96 2.04 -1.23
CA VAL A 119 9.61 1.55 -1.53
C VAL A 119 9.71 0.45 -2.59
N LEU A 120 9.36 -0.78 -2.21
CA LEU A 120 9.42 -2.00 -3.04
C LEU A 120 8.03 -2.55 -3.44
N GLY A 121 6.99 -2.04 -2.80
CA GLY A 121 5.62 -2.48 -3.01
C GLY A 121 4.90 -1.69 -4.09
N LEU A 122 3.57 -1.67 -4.01
CA LEU A 122 2.74 -0.99 -5.00
C LEU A 122 3.06 0.50 -5.09
N LEU A 123 3.37 1.21 -4.02
CA LEU A 123 3.68 2.65 -4.09
C LEU A 123 4.99 2.98 -4.84
N SER A 124 5.74 1.97 -5.26
CA SER A 124 6.93 2.13 -6.09
C SER A 124 6.57 2.22 -7.56
N ASP A 125 6.37 3.42 -8.12
CA ASP A 125 6.22 3.57 -9.58
C ASP A 125 7.47 3.10 -10.34
N ALA A 126 8.64 3.12 -9.69
CA ALA A 126 9.87 2.56 -10.23
C ALA A 126 9.78 1.03 -10.46
N LEU A 127 8.91 0.32 -9.76
CA LEU A 127 8.62 -1.10 -10.02
C LEU A 127 7.31 -1.31 -10.76
N ALA A 128 6.23 -0.66 -10.30
CA ALA A 128 4.90 -0.82 -10.85
C ALA A 128 4.82 -0.37 -12.31
N GLY A 129 5.48 0.75 -12.66
CA GLY A 129 5.53 1.27 -14.02
C GLY A 129 6.14 0.26 -15.00
N PRO A 130 7.38 -0.21 -14.80
CA PRO A 130 7.99 -1.25 -15.63
C PRO A 130 7.21 -2.57 -15.66
N ALA A 131 6.61 -3.00 -14.54
CA ALA A 131 5.77 -4.20 -14.50
C ALA A 131 4.52 -4.06 -15.39
N VAL A 132 3.77 -2.96 -15.23
CA VAL A 132 2.58 -2.69 -16.05
C VAL A 132 2.97 -2.49 -17.52
N ARG A 133 4.10 -1.84 -17.81
CA ARG A 133 4.65 -1.73 -19.17
C ARG A 133 4.88 -3.10 -19.79
N ALA A 134 5.53 -4.02 -19.08
CA ALA A 134 5.71 -5.39 -19.55
C ALA A 134 4.38 -6.09 -19.83
N CYS A 135 3.36 -5.88 -18.98
CA CYS A 135 2.03 -6.46 -19.16
C CYS A 135 1.29 -5.89 -20.38
N VAL A 136 1.35 -4.57 -20.59
CA VAL A 136 0.68 -3.88 -21.70
C VAL A 136 1.33 -4.20 -23.05
N THR A 137 2.66 -4.28 -23.09
CA THR A 137 3.38 -4.58 -24.36
C THR A 137 3.54 -6.07 -24.61
N GLN A 138 3.40 -6.91 -23.58
CA GLN A 138 3.68 -8.35 -23.61
C GLN A 138 5.09 -8.69 -24.11
N ASP A 139 6.05 -7.80 -23.83
CA ASP A 139 7.44 -7.92 -24.31
C ASP A 139 8.37 -8.44 -23.20
N LEU A 140 9.07 -9.53 -23.48
CA LEU A 140 10.05 -10.11 -22.56
C LEU A 140 11.25 -9.18 -22.32
N ALA A 141 11.57 -8.24 -23.20
CA ALA A 141 12.58 -7.23 -22.94
C ALA A 141 12.19 -6.34 -21.75
N HIS A 142 10.92 -5.92 -21.67
CA HIS A 142 10.42 -5.17 -20.51
C HIS A 142 10.37 -6.02 -19.23
N VAL A 143 10.12 -7.33 -19.34
CA VAL A 143 10.22 -8.22 -18.16
C VAL A 143 11.65 -8.33 -17.66
N ARG A 144 12.63 -8.51 -18.55
CA ARG A 144 14.06 -8.54 -18.17
C ARG A 144 14.50 -7.21 -17.56
N PHE A 145 14.04 -6.11 -18.11
CA PHE A 145 14.29 -4.78 -17.54
C PHE A 145 13.72 -4.67 -16.12
N PHE A 146 12.47 -5.05 -15.89
CA PHE A 146 11.88 -5.10 -14.54
C PHE A 146 12.72 -5.95 -13.57
N LEU A 147 13.16 -7.14 -13.98
CA LEU A 147 14.00 -8.01 -13.15
C LEU A 147 15.39 -7.40 -12.88
N SER A 148 15.94 -6.64 -13.82
CA SER A 148 17.21 -5.93 -13.62
C SER A 148 17.10 -4.84 -12.56
N LEU A 149 15.94 -4.17 -12.45
CA LEU A 149 15.68 -3.19 -11.40
C LEU A 149 15.55 -3.85 -10.02
N LEU A 150 15.00 -5.06 -9.96
CA LEU A 150 14.81 -5.83 -8.74
C LEU A 150 16.08 -6.58 -8.29
N ALA A 151 17.06 -6.74 -9.17
CA ALA A 151 18.25 -7.57 -8.91
C ALA A 151 19.00 -7.24 -7.61
N PRO A 152 19.24 -5.97 -7.23
CA PRO A 152 19.93 -5.66 -5.98
C PRO A 152 19.12 -6.03 -4.73
N VAL A 153 17.78 -5.99 -4.82
CA VAL A 153 16.89 -6.45 -3.74
C VAL A 153 16.98 -7.96 -3.58
N LEU A 154 17.06 -8.71 -4.69
CA LEU A 154 17.24 -10.16 -4.65
C LEU A 154 18.62 -10.55 -4.10
N ALA A 155 19.66 -9.78 -4.41
CA ALA A 155 20.99 -9.95 -3.83
C ALA A 155 20.95 -9.76 -2.30
N HIS A 156 20.32 -8.67 -1.83
CA HIS A 156 20.13 -8.42 -0.40
C HIS A 156 19.39 -9.57 0.31
N ILE A 157 18.35 -10.12 -0.31
CA ILE A 157 17.61 -11.28 0.23
C ILE A 157 18.51 -12.51 0.37
N LEU A 158 19.44 -12.73 -0.56
CA LEU A 158 20.38 -13.84 -0.51
C LEU A 158 21.42 -13.65 0.60
N ASP A 159 21.93 -12.43 0.75
CA ASP A 159 22.92 -12.08 1.77
C ASP A 159 22.33 -12.08 3.19
N ALA A 160 21.04 -11.78 3.32
CA ALA A 160 20.32 -11.82 4.60
C ALA A 160 20.00 -13.25 5.09
N ARG A 161 20.34 -14.31 4.34
CA ARG A 161 20.13 -15.69 4.80
C ARG A 161 21.14 -16.01 5.90
N PRO A 162 20.71 -16.57 7.05
CA PRO A 162 21.64 -16.91 8.13
C PRO A 162 22.71 -17.88 7.63
N LEU A 163 23.97 -17.45 7.62
CA LEU A 163 25.11 -18.36 7.47
C LEU A 163 25.33 -19.11 8.79
N PRO A 164 25.71 -20.39 8.75
CA PRO A 164 26.01 -21.18 9.95
C PRO A 164 27.30 -20.76 10.68
N SER A 165 27.95 -19.67 10.27
CA SER A 165 29.21 -19.18 10.84
C SER A 165 28.98 -18.05 11.84
N PRO A 166 29.71 -18.02 12.98
CA PRO A 166 29.66 -16.93 13.94
C PRO A 166 30.46 -15.72 13.40
N SER A 167 29.93 -15.04 12.39
CA SER A 167 30.43 -13.73 11.97
C SER A 167 29.93 -12.67 12.97
N THR A 168 30.86 -11.86 13.47
CA THR A 168 30.65 -10.75 14.41
C THR A 168 29.89 -9.56 13.81
N GLU A 169 29.40 -9.68 12.58
CA GLU A 169 28.72 -8.62 11.85
C GLU A 169 27.22 -8.64 12.15
N SER A 170 26.66 -7.46 12.47
CA SER A 170 25.23 -7.29 12.67
C SER A 170 24.47 -7.67 11.41
N PRO A 171 23.35 -8.42 11.50
CA PRO A 171 22.58 -8.80 10.32
C PRO A 171 22.11 -7.56 9.55
N PRO A 172 21.99 -7.64 8.22
CA PRO A 172 21.53 -6.53 7.41
C PRO A 172 20.11 -6.11 7.82
N PRO A 173 19.76 -4.82 7.69
CA PRO A 173 18.44 -4.33 8.05
C PRO A 173 17.33 -5.06 7.24
N PRO A 174 16.18 -5.37 7.87
CA PRO A 174 15.10 -6.08 7.21
C PRO A 174 14.40 -5.20 6.17
N LEU A 175 13.94 -5.84 5.09
CA LEU A 175 13.17 -5.16 4.04
C LEU A 175 11.70 -4.99 4.47
N PRO A 176 11.02 -3.90 4.06
CA PRO A 176 9.58 -3.78 4.20
C PRO A 176 8.84 -4.97 3.59
N THR A 177 7.77 -5.41 4.26
CA THR A 177 7.04 -6.63 3.86
C THR A 177 5.61 -6.38 3.36
N CYS A 178 5.00 -5.26 3.74
CA CYS A 178 3.61 -4.94 3.44
C CYS A 178 3.30 -4.76 1.94
N LEU A 179 2.01 -4.73 1.58
CA LEU A 179 1.54 -4.61 0.19
C LEU A 179 2.00 -3.29 -0.47
N LEU A 180 1.86 -2.17 0.24
CA LEU A 180 2.13 -0.85 -0.35
C LEU A 180 3.61 -0.53 -0.48
N HIS A 181 4.41 -0.86 0.52
CA HIS A 181 5.82 -0.46 0.57
C HIS A 181 6.81 -1.61 0.39
N GLY A 182 6.35 -2.86 0.48
CA GLY A 182 7.23 -3.99 0.68
C GLY A 182 7.06 -5.15 -0.30
N LEU A 183 7.71 -6.24 0.08
CA LEU A 183 7.86 -7.44 -0.73
C LEU A 183 6.53 -8.14 -1.07
N ALA A 184 5.47 -7.98 -0.28
CA ALA A 184 4.15 -8.49 -0.66
C ALA A 184 3.61 -7.78 -1.92
N GLY A 185 3.84 -6.47 -2.06
CA GLY A 185 3.55 -5.75 -3.29
C GLY A 185 4.44 -6.21 -4.46
N THR A 186 5.72 -6.50 -4.18
CA THR A 186 6.62 -7.09 -5.18
C THR A 186 6.11 -8.45 -5.68
N LEU A 187 5.62 -9.32 -4.78
CA LEU A 187 5.00 -10.61 -5.17
C LEU A 187 3.77 -10.40 -6.07
N TYR A 188 2.92 -9.42 -5.75
CA TYR A 188 1.80 -9.05 -6.62
C TYR A 188 2.30 -8.67 -8.03
N LEU A 189 3.32 -7.80 -8.14
CA LEU A 189 3.86 -7.37 -9.45
C LEU A 189 4.49 -8.53 -10.23
N LEU A 190 5.20 -9.45 -9.56
CA LEU A 190 5.73 -10.66 -10.20
C LEU A 190 4.62 -11.57 -10.71
N ARG A 191 3.56 -11.76 -9.91
CA ARG A 191 2.36 -12.54 -10.30
C ARG A 191 1.62 -11.87 -11.46
N LEU A 192 1.55 -10.54 -11.45
CA LEU A 192 0.94 -9.73 -12.51
C LEU A 192 1.66 -9.96 -13.84
N ILE A 193 3.00 -9.84 -13.85
CA ILE A 193 3.81 -10.10 -15.05
C ILE A 193 3.61 -11.55 -15.53
N ARG A 194 3.67 -12.54 -14.61
CA ARG A 194 3.45 -13.96 -14.95
C ARG A 194 2.08 -14.20 -15.59
N HIS A 195 1.06 -13.47 -15.15
CA HIS A 195 -0.31 -13.60 -15.67
C HIS A 195 -0.44 -13.01 -17.08
N TRP A 196 0.01 -11.77 -17.28
CA TRP A 196 -0.19 -11.06 -18.56
C TRP A 196 0.88 -11.38 -19.62
N VAL A 197 2.02 -11.92 -19.20
CA VAL A 197 3.11 -12.37 -20.08
C VAL A 197 3.48 -13.82 -19.74
N PRO A 198 2.64 -14.82 -20.08
CA PRO A 198 2.85 -16.21 -19.63
C PRO A 198 4.21 -16.81 -19.98
N SER A 199 4.79 -16.41 -21.13
CA SER A 199 6.14 -16.82 -21.55
C SER A 199 7.26 -16.34 -20.62
N SER A 200 6.98 -15.39 -19.72
CA SER A 200 7.93 -14.91 -18.73
C SER A 200 8.01 -15.77 -17.47
N ALA A 201 7.17 -16.80 -17.32
CA ALA A 201 7.11 -17.62 -16.11
C ALA A 201 8.51 -18.14 -15.67
N PRO A 202 9.38 -18.67 -16.56
CA PRO A 202 10.73 -19.09 -16.16
C PRO A 202 11.61 -17.95 -15.65
N LEU A 203 11.43 -16.72 -16.16
CA LEU A 203 12.23 -15.56 -15.79
C LEU A 203 11.89 -15.07 -14.37
N VAL A 204 10.61 -15.05 -14.01
CA VAL A 204 10.13 -14.50 -12.73
C VAL A 204 10.09 -15.53 -11.60
N SER A 205 10.12 -16.83 -11.92
CA SER A 205 9.97 -17.92 -10.93
C SER A 205 11.01 -17.87 -9.81
N ARG A 206 12.29 -17.62 -10.15
CA ARG A 206 13.35 -17.53 -9.12
C ARG A 206 13.11 -16.37 -8.16
N ALA A 207 12.70 -15.20 -8.67
CA ALA A 207 12.40 -14.04 -7.83
C ALA A 207 11.21 -14.31 -6.90
N ILE A 208 10.16 -14.97 -7.41
CA ILE A 208 8.99 -15.38 -6.61
C ILE A 208 9.41 -16.28 -5.45
N VAL A 209 10.24 -17.29 -5.71
CA VAL A 209 10.71 -18.22 -4.67
C VAL A 209 11.55 -17.47 -3.63
N LEU A 210 12.55 -16.69 -4.05
CA LEU A 210 13.41 -15.95 -3.12
C LEU A 210 12.63 -15.00 -2.22
N VAL A 211 11.68 -14.25 -2.78
CA VAL A 211 10.86 -13.32 -2.01
C VAL A 211 9.91 -14.06 -1.06
N SER A 212 9.32 -15.18 -1.51
CA SER A 212 8.43 -15.99 -0.67
C SER A 212 9.18 -16.62 0.51
N ASP A 213 10.36 -17.20 0.25
CA ASP A 213 11.23 -17.79 1.27
C ASP A 213 11.64 -16.75 2.32
N TYR A 214 12.03 -15.55 1.87
CA TYR A 214 12.38 -14.45 2.77
C TYR A 214 11.20 -14.09 3.68
N LEU A 215 10.01 -13.87 3.11
CA LEU A 215 8.81 -13.51 3.88
C LEU A 215 8.36 -14.60 4.86
N LEU A 216 8.66 -15.87 4.58
CA LEU A 216 8.36 -17.00 5.45
C LEU A 216 9.46 -17.29 6.47
N SER A 217 10.64 -16.69 6.33
CA SER A 217 11.74 -16.90 7.27
C SER A 217 11.32 -16.46 8.69
N PRO A 218 11.53 -17.29 9.72
CA PRO A 218 11.27 -16.90 11.10
C PRO A 218 12.03 -15.65 11.54
N SER A 219 13.18 -15.39 10.91
CA SER A 219 14.02 -14.21 11.17
C SER A 219 13.50 -12.92 10.53
N THR A 220 12.49 -12.98 9.67
CA THR A 220 11.98 -11.80 8.95
C THR A 220 10.80 -11.19 9.70
N PRO A 221 10.99 -10.03 10.36
CA PRO A 221 9.88 -9.32 10.95
C PRO A 221 8.99 -8.74 9.84
N TRP A 222 7.67 -8.90 9.98
CA TRP A 222 6.74 -8.27 9.06
C TRP A 222 6.53 -6.81 9.45
N THR A 223 7.21 -5.92 8.74
CA THR A 223 7.17 -4.48 8.97
C THR A 223 6.63 -3.73 7.75
N CYS A 224 6.14 -2.52 8.01
CA CYS A 224 5.82 -1.51 7.02
C CYS A 224 6.33 -0.17 7.55
N PRO A 225 6.99 0.67 6.73
CA PRO A 225 7.40 2.01 7.16
C PRO A 225 6.17 2.81 7.59
N SER A 226 6.13 3.22 8.86
CA SER A 226 5.11 4.13 9.39
C SER A 226 5.43 5.56 8.93
N HIS A 227 4.46 6.31 8.44
CA HIS A 227 4.59 7.76 8.29
C HIS A 227 4.51 8.43 9.67
N HIS A 228 5.62 8.44 10.42
CA HIS A 228 5.76 9.37 11.53
C HIS A 228 6.97 10.27 11.29
N HIS A 229 6.71 11.59 11.32
CA HIS A 229 7.71 12.63 11.45
C HIS A 229 8.67 12.28 12.60
N PRO A 230 9.98 12.58 12.48
CA PRO A 230 10.90 12.41 13.59
C PRO A 230 10.50 13.37 14.72
N SER A 231 9.88 12.84 15.76
CA SER A 231 9.79 13.52 17.04
C SER A 231 11.21 13.61 17.60
N PHE A 232 11.74 14.83 17.66
CA PHE A 232 12.96 15.13 18.38
C PHE A 232 12.73 14.78 19.86
N SER A 233 13.26 13.65 20.31
CA SER A 233 13.45 13.42 21.74
C SER A 233 14.63 14.30 22.18
N SER A 234 14.32 15.47 22.72
CA SER A 234 15.27 16.24 23.51
C SER A 234 15.62 15.42 24.74
N SER A 235 16.79 14.80 24.74
CA SER A 235 17.38 14.16 25.91
C SER A 235 17.76 15.25 26.92
N SER A 236 16.88 15.54 27.87
CA SER A 236 17.26 16.19 29.12
C SER A 236 17.81 15.12 30.06
N SER A 237 19.13 15.12 30.20
CA SER A 237 19.86 14.32 31.19
C SER A 237 19.53 14.81 32.61
N SER A 238 18.87 13.97 33.41
CA SER A 238 18.88 14.09 34.87
C SER A 238 19.30 12.76 35.48
N SER A 239 20.56 12.71 35.86
CA SER A 239 21.18 11.66 36.67
C SER A 239 20.52 11.59 38.05
N SER A 240 20.03 10.41 38.44
CA SER A 240 19.95 10.06 39.86
C SER A 240 20.20 8.57 40.04
N SER A 241 21.31 8.31 40.71
CA SER A 241 21.78 7.03 41.20
C SER A 241 20.94 6.55 42.39
N SER A 242 20.47 5.32 42.38
CA SER A 242 20.29 4.56 43.62
C SER A 242 20.39 3.05 43.37
N SER A 243 20.98 2.39 44.34
CA SER A 243 21.50 1.02 44.38
C SER A 243 20.56 0.07 45.17
N PHE A 244 20.88 -1.24 45.12
CA PHE A 244 20.45 -2.40 45.94
C PHE A 244 19.52 -3.45 45.25
N PRO A 245 19.46 -4.72 45.73
CA PRO A 245 20.44 -5.81 45.59
C PRO A 245 19.78 -7.13 45.04
N PRO A 246 20.48 -8.28 44.92
CA PRO A 246 20.04 -9.43 44.12
C PRO A 246 19.36 -10.52 44.95
N HIS A 247 18.34 -11.22 44.42
CA HIS A 247 18.04 -12.62 44.78
C HIS A 247 17.10 -13.34 43.79
N SER A 248 17.57 -14.53 43.39
CA SER A 248 16.86 -15.81 43.20
C SER A 248 16.01 -16.07 41.95
N ALA A 249 16.43 -17.15 41.29
CA ALA A 249 15.86 -17.82 40.13
C ALA A 249 14.47 -18.42 40.39
N LEU A 250 13.66 -18.57 39.32
CA LEU A 250 12.82 -19.73 39.03
C LEU A 250 12.22 -19.64 37.59
N THR A 251 12.39 -20.74 36.84
CA THR A 251 11.57 -21.26 35.73
C THR A 251 11.36 -20.43 34.45
N LEU A 252 12.13 -20.77 33.40
CA LEU A 252 11.95 -20.38 32.01
C LEU A 252 10.80 -21.16 31.35
N SER A 253 9.74 -20.45 30.95
CA SER A 253 8.83 -20.81 29.86
C SER A 253 9.12 -19.87 28.69
N PRO A 254 9.17 -20.33 27.42
CA PRO A 254 9.51 -19.46 26.29
C PRO A 254 8.36 -18.48 26.02
N SER A 255 8.52 -17.25 26.51
CA SER A 255 7.66 -16.12 26.19
C SER A 255 7.78 -15.76 24.69
N PRO A 256 6.68 -15.50 23.97
CA PRO A 256 6.74 -15.00 22.60
C PRO A 256 7.42 -13.63 22.58
N SER A 257 8.29 -13.43 21.58
CA SER A 257 9.18 -12.27 21.44
C SER A 257 8.47 -10.92 21.64
N PRO A 258 9.10 -9.96 22.33
CA PRO A 258 8.48 -8.68 22.64
C PRO A 258 8.26 -7.88 21.35
N LEU A 259 6.98 -7.59 21.10
CA LEU A 259 6.47 -6.81 19.98
C LEU A 259 7.10 -5.41 19.96
N SER A 260 7.72 -5.06 18.85
CA SER A 260 8.30 -3.73 18.58
C SER A 260 7.28 -2.61 18.85
N GLU A 261 7.59 -1.75 19.82
CA GLU A 261 6.70 -0.77 20.48
C GLU A 261 6.32 0.48 19.66
N HIS A 262 6.67 0.59 18.37
CA HIS A 262 6.46 1.84 17.61
C HIS A 262 5.68 1.70 16.29
N VAL A 263 4.76 0.73 16.19
CA VAL A 263 3.82 0.62 15.06
C VAL A 263 2.39 0.59 15.57
N SER A 264 1.55 1.47 15.02
CA SER A 264 0.10 1.52 15.23
C SER A 264 -0.55 0.12 15.07
N PRO A 265 -1.34 -0.37 16.05
CA PRO A 265 -1.90 -1.74 16.03
C PRO A 265 -2.74 -2.11 14.81
N ALA A 266 -3.42 -1.16 14.13
CA ALA A 266 -4.22 -1.48 12.93
C ALA A 266 -3.38 -1.59 11.65
N ASP A 267 -2.19 -0.97 11.62
CA ASP A 267 -1.23 -1.17 10.53
C ASP A 267 -0.57 -2.55 10.59
N ARG A 268 -0.78 -3.31 11.68
CA ARG A 268 -0.26 -4.68 11.83
C ARG A 268 -1.13 -5.74 11.15
N HIS A 269 -2.42 -5.49 10.96
CA HIS A 269 -3.36 -6.54 10.53
C HIS A 269 -4.05 -6.27 9.18
N GLY A 270 -4.12 -5.02 8.72
CA GLY A 270 -4.81 -4.62 7.50
C GLY A 270 -4.30 -5.22 6.18
N ALA A 271 -5.03 -4.98 5.08
CA ALA A 271 -4.67 -5.47 3.75
C ALA A 271 -3.54 -4.65 3.08
N ALA A 272 -3.43 -3.35 3.39
CA ALA A 272 -2.44 -2.47 2.75
C ALA A 272 -1.08 -2.48 3.46
N HIS A 273 -1.09 -2.37 4.79
CA HIS A 273 0.12 -2.25 5.61
C HIS A 273 0.38 -3.48 6.49
N GLY A 274 -0.63 -4.31 6.71
CA GLY A 274 -0.58 -5.36 7.70
C GLY A 274 -0.36 -6.78 7.17
N ALA A 275 -0.36 -7.70 8.13
CA ALA A 275 -0.11 -9.12 7.94
C ALA A 275 -1.09 -9.78 6.95
N LEU A 276 -2.35 -9.33 6.92
CA LEU A 276 -3.34 -9.92 6.00
C LEU A 276 -2.98 -9.68 4.53
N GLY A 277 -2.48 -8.48 4.21
CA GLY A 277 -1.94 -8.16 2.89
C GLY A 277 -0.84 -9.14 2.49
N THR A 278 0.12 -9.34 3.39
CA THR A 278 1.26 -10.23 3.18
C THR A 278 0.85 -11.69 3.03
N VAL A 279 0.01 -12.22 3.92
CA VAL A 279 -0.54 -13.59 3.81
C VAL A 279 -1.24 -13.77 2.46
N THR A 280 -2.08 -12.82 2.07
CA THR A 280 -2.83 -12.88 0.82
C THR A 280 -1.89 -12.95 -0.39
N GLN A 281 -0.87 -12.10 -0.46
CA GLN A 281 0.03 -12.12 -1.61
C GLN A 281 0.94 -13.34 -1.66
N ILE A 282 1.37 -13.90 -0.53
CA ILE A 282 2.12 -15.18 -0.51
C ILE A 282 1.23 -16.30 -1.04
N VAL A 283 0.03 -16.47 -0.49
CA VAL A 283 -0.89 -17.57 -0.85
C VAL A 283 -1.33 -17.47 -2.31
N LEU A 284 -1.71 -16.29 -2.78
CA LEU A 284 -2.14 -16.11 -4.17
C LEU A 284 -1.00 -16.27 -5.18
N THR A 285 0.26 -16.06 -4.77
CA THR A 285 1.42 -16.26 -5.63
C THR A 285 1.89 -17.71 -5.66
N SER A 286 1.85 -18.38 -4.50
CA SER A 286 2.33 -19.74 -4.28
C SER A 286 1.37 -20.49 -3.34
N PRO A 287 0.22 -21.00 -3.86
CA PRO A 287 -0.78 -21.69 -3.06
C PRO A 287 -0.29 -22.81 -2.13
N PRO A 288 0.72 -23.63 -2.51
CA PRO A 288 1.27 -24.66 -1.63
C PRO A 288 1.85 -24.15 -0.31
N LEU A 289 2.11 -22.84 -0.17
CA LEU A 289 2.61 -22.23 1.07
C LEU A 289 1.50 -21.90 2.08
N ALA A 290 0.22 -22.06 1.72
CA ALA A 290 -0.91 -21.77 2.60
C ALA A 290 -0.85 -22.52 3.95
N PRO A 291 -0.55 -23.83 4.03
CA PRO A 291 -0.50 -24.55 5.30
C PRO A 291 0.42 -23.90 6.34
N ALA A 292 1.59 -23.39 5.92
CA ALA A 292 2.55 -22.72 6.80
C ALA A 292 2.02 -21.40 7.39
N LEU A 293 1.03 -20.78 6.75
CA LEU A 293 0.41 -19.52 7.17
C LEU A 293 -0.87 -19.73 8.00
N THR A 294 -1.32 -20.97 8.20
CA THR A 294 -2.56 -21.29 8.93
C THR A 294 -2.59 -20.71 10.34
N PRO A 295 -1.53 -20.84 11.18
CA PRO A 295 -1.56 -20.27 12.53
C PRO A 295 -1.69 -18.74 12.52
N ARG A 296 -1.06 -18.09 11.54
CA ARG A 296 -1.10 -16.63 11.40
C ARG A 296 -2.46 -16.12 10.93
N LEU A 297 -3.09 -16.82 9.99
CA LEU A 297 -4.46 -16.48 9.57
C LEU A 297 -5.48 -16.75 10.69
N ALA A 298 -5.32 -17.85 11.44
CA ALA A 298 -6.14 -18.14 12.61
C ALA A 298 -6.07 -17.00 13.63
N ALA A 299 -4.86 -16.55 13.99
CA ALA A 299 -4.69 -15.43 14.92
C ALA A 299 -5.35 -14.13 14.42
N LEU A 300 -5.33 -13.85 13.11
CA LEU A 300 -6.03 -12.69 12.53
C LEU A 300 -7.56 -12.80 12.64
N LEU A 301 -8.11 -14.01 12.53
CA LEU A 301 -9.55 -14.26 12.71
C LEU A 301 -9.96 -14.10 14.18
N ASP A 302 -9.10 -14.48 15.12
CA ASP A 302 -9.35 -14.36 16.56
C ASP A 302 -9.38 -12.90 17.06
N LEU A 303 -8.89 -11.96 16.24
CA LEU A 303 -8.97 -10.52 16.53
C LEU A 303 -10.35 -9.91 16.21
N GLN A 304 -11.25 -10.62 15.53
CA GLN A 304 -12.53 -10.04 15.15
C GLN A 304 -13.36 -9.69 16.40
N LEU A 305 -13.83 -8.45 16.44
CA LEU A 305 -14.69 -7.94 17.50
C LEU A 305 -16.12 -8.49 17.37
N PRO A 306 -16.92 -8.50 18.45
CA PRO A 306 -18.29 -9.02 18.42
C PRO A 306 -19.22 -8.32 17.42
N ASP A 307 -18.94 -7.06 17.06
CA ASP A 307 -19.70 -6.28 16.07
C ASP A 307 -19.31 -6.60 14.62
N GLY A 308 -18.32 -7.48 14.42
CA GLY A 308 -17.79 -7.85 13.11
C GLY A 308 -16.67 -6.94 12.61
N ASP A 309 -16.22 -5.95 13.39
CA ASP A 309 -15.07 -5.11 13.06
C ASP A 309 -13.75 -5.73 13.56
N TRP A 310 -12.64 -5.07 13.28
CA TRP A 310 -11.33 -5.40 13.83
C TRP A 310 -10.76 -4.20 14.61
N PRO A 311 -9.85 -4.45 15.58
CA PRO A 311 -9.23 -3.40 16.37
C PRO A 311 -8.57 -2.34 15.47
N ALA A 312 -9.02 -1.09 15.62
CA ALA A 312 -8.36 0.10 15.09
C ALA A 312 -7.16 0.50 15.98
N PRO A 313 -6.27 1.41 15.56
CA PRO A 313 -5.23 1.91 16.45
C PRO A 313 -5.88 2.53 17.68
N GLY A 314 -5.38 2.20 18.88
CA GLY A 314 -5.66 3.04 20.05
C GLY A 314 -5.12 4.45 19.80
N PRO A 315 -5.74 5.50 20.38
CA PRO A 315 -5.08 6.80 20.41
C PRO A 315 -3.71 6.64 21.08
N PRO A 316 -2.69 7.43 20.67
CA PRO A 316 -1.43 7.46 21.41
C PRO A 316 -1.75 7.80 22.87
N LEU A 317 -1.27 6.99 23.80
CA LEU A 317 -1.27 7.34 25.21
C LEU A 317 -0.38 8.58 25.33
N ASN A 318 -0.99 9.75 25.44
CA ASN A 318 -0.29 10.88 26.02
C ASN A 318 -0.06 10.48 27.48
N ASN A 319 1.21 10.28 27.84
CA ASN A 319 1.62 10.30 29.24
C ASN A 319 1.25 11.71 29.74
N ASP A 320 0.11 11.85 30.41
CA ASP A 320 -0.21 12.90 31.42
C ASP A 320 -1.70 12.96 31.80
N ASP A 321 -2.60 12.12 31.27
CA ASP A 321 -3.99 12.12 31.76
C ASP A 321 -4.17 11.11 32.90
N GLU A 322 -4.29 11.65 34.11
CA GLU A 322 -4.79 10.97 35.29
C GLU A 322 -6.09 10.21 35.00
N VAL A 323 -6.17 9.02 35.58
CA VAL A 323 -7.37 8.17 35.60
C VAL A 323 -8.52 8.95 36.22
N VAL A 324 -9.43 9.45 35.39
CA VAL A 324 -10.77 9.83 35.83
C VAL A 324 -11.69 8.64 35.53
N ASP A 325 -11.99 7.90 36.59
CA ASP A 325 -13.05 6.90 36.62
C ASP A 325 -14.39 7.55 36.25
N GLY A 326 -15.08 6.97 35.26
CA GLY A 326 -16.51 7.22 35.00
C GLY A 326 -16.83 7.90 33.68
N ASP A 327 -16.92 7.12 32.59
CA ASP A 327 -18.14 7.05 31.77
C ASP A 327 -17.96 6.06 30.61
N ALA A 328 -18.59 4.90 30.75
CA ALA A 328 -18.62 3.86 29.75
C ALA A 328 -19.62 4.18 28.63
N HIS A 329 -19.55 5.32 27.93
CA HIS A 329 -20.32 5.58 26.71
C HIS A 329 -19.73 6.75 25.88
N HIS A 330 -18.56 6.54 25.27
CA HIS A 330 -18.14 7.33 24.11
C HIS A 330 -17.76 6.38 22.95
N PRO A 331 -18.53 6.34 21.83
CA PRO A 331 -18.17 5.51 20.70
C PRO A 331 -16.93 6.14 20.07
N ALA A 332 -15.81 5.42 20.12
CA ALA A 332 -14.57 5.82 19.47
C ALA A 332 -14.84 6.10 17.97
N ALA A 333 -14.88 7.39 17.63
CA ALA A 333 -14.88 7.85 16.26
C ALA A 333 -13.51 7.56 15.63
N GLY A 334 -13.31 6.34 15.10
CA GLY A 334 -12.02 5.98 14.52
C GLY A 334 -11.87 4.55 14.01
N GLY A 335 -12.97 3.86 13.66
CA GLY A 335 -12.91 2.52 13.06
C GLY A 335 -12.10 2.51 11.75
N GLY A 336 -11.24 1.49 11.59
CA GLY A 336 -10.22 1.36 10.53
C GLY A 336 -10.67 1.78 9.13
N ILE A 337 -9.78 2.48 8.43
CA ILE A 337 -10.08 3.25 7.22
C ILE A 337 -10.16 2.29 6.02
N GLY A 338 -11.36 1.80 5.71
CA GLY A 338 -11.68 1.19 4.41
C GLY A 338 -10.95 -0.11 4.05
N PHE A 339 -10.55 -0.26 2.79
CA PHE A 339 -9.79 -1.42 2.32
C PHE A 339 -8.41 -1.53 3.00
N ALA A 340 -7.78 -0.41 3.34
CA ALA A 340 -6.40 -0.41 3.82
C ALA A 340 -6.23 -1.18 5.14
N SER A 341 -7.10 -0.88 6.12
CA SER A 341 -7.03 -1.40 7.49
C SER A 341 -8.38 -1.76 8.09
N GLY A 342 -9.47 -1.66 7.32
CA GLY A 342 -10.83 -1.91 7.77
C GLY A 342 -11.45 -3.21 7.22
N PRO A 343 -12.73 -3.44 7.55
CA PRO A 343 -13.45 -4.68 7.24
C PRO A 343 -13.61 -4.95 5.75
N GLN A 344 -13.52 -3.93 4.88
CA GLN A 344 -13.55 -4.11 3.42
C GLN A 344 -12.35 -4.93 2.95
N GLY A 345 -11.14 -4.56 3.39
CA GLY A 345 -9.91 -5.27 3.05
C GLY A 345 -9.97 -6.71 3.52
N LEU A 346 -10.39 -6.89 4.78
CA LEU A 346 -10.55 -8.19 5.40
C LEU A 346 -11.49 -9.12 4.62
N VAL A 347 -12.71 -8.69 4.32
CA VAL A 347 -13.65 -9.51 3.55
C VAL A 347 -13.06 -9.92 2.20
N ILE A 348 -12.45 -8.98 1.48
CA ILE A 348 -11.87 -9.22 0.16
C ILE A 348 -10.70 -10.23 0.25
N SER A 349 -9.81 -10.08 1.24
CA SER A 349 -8.71 -11.01 1.48
C SER A 349 -9.21 -12.40 1.87
N LEU A 350 -10.12 -12.49 2.84
CA LEU A 350 -10.60 -13.75 3.38
C LEU A 350 -11.35 -14.58 2.34
N LEU A 351 -12.14 -13.95 1.48
CA LEU A 351 -12.77 -14.64 0.35
C LEU A 351 -11.75 -15.21 -0.64
N SER A 352 -10.64 -14.49 -0.89
CA SER A 352 -9.55 -14.99 -1.72
C SER A 352 -8.74 -16.11 -1.06
N LEU A 353 -8.60 -16.08 0.26
CA LEU A 353 -7.85 -17.07 1.02
C LEU A 353 -8.66 -18.34 1.27
N ARG A 354 -9.99 -18.25 1.41
CA ARG A 354 -10.90 -19.35 1.77
C ARG A 354 -10.62 -20.69 1.06
N PRO A 355 -10.38 -20.75 -0.26
CA PRO A 355 -10.13 -22.03 -0.94
C PRO A 355 -8.85 -22.74 -0.49
N PHE A 356 -7.88 -22.00 0.05
CA PHE A 356 -6.55 -22.51 0.41
C PHE A 356 -6.42 -22.93 1.89
N PHE A 357 -7.44 -22.64 2.71
CA PHE A 357 -7.47 -22.98 4.13
C PHE A 357 -8.71 -23.81 4.48
N PRO A 358 -8.78 -25.08 4.03
CA PRO A 358 -9.96 -25.93 4.25
C PRO A 358 -10.34 -26.07 5.74
N THR A 359 -9.34 -26.10 6.64
CA THR A 359 -9.54 -26.19 8.09
C THR A 359 -10.08 -24.92 8.73
N LEU A 360 -10.02 -23.77 8.05
CA LEU A 360 -10.48 -22.48 8.54
C LEU A 360 -11.74 -21.96 7.83
N GLN A 361 -12.31 -22.70 6.87
CA GLN A 361 -13.42 -22.20 6.05
C GLN A 361 -14.62 -21.73 6.88
N ALA A 362 -15.05 -22.51 7.87
CA ALA A 362 -16.18 -22.12 8.73
C ALA A 362 -15.89 -20.83 9.52
N ARG A 363 -14.66 -20.66 10.02
CA ARG A 363 -14.23 -19.45 10.73
C ARG A 363 -14.16 -18.25 9.79
N ILE A 364 -13.63 -18.44 8.58
CA ILE A 364 -13.58 -17.44 7.52
C ILE A 364 -15.00 -16.99 7.14
N ASP A 365 -15.92 -17.94 6.95
CA ASP A 365 -17.30 -17.65 6.57
C ASP A 365 -18.04 -16.87 7.66
N GLY A 366 -17.86 -17.27 8.93
CA GLY A 366 -18.39 -16.52 10.07
C GLY A 366 -17.84 -15.08 10.13
N ALA A 367 -16.53 -14.93 9.96
CA ALA A 367 -15.90 -13.62 9.98
C ALA A 367 -16.36 -12.71 8.85
N VAL A 368 -16.45 -13.25 7.63
CA VAL A 368 -16.98 -12.54 6.46
C VAL A 368 -18.45 -12.15 6.65
N ALA A 369 -19.27 -13.01 7.25
CA ALA A 369 -20.68 -12.72 7.52
C ALA A 369 -20.83 -11.55 8.51
N GLY A 370 -20.11 -11.58 9.63
CA GLY A 370 -20.10 -10.50 10.62
C GLY A 370 -19.65 -9.16 10.02
N ALA A 371 -18.54 -9.18 9.29
CA ALA A 371 -17.99 -7.99 8.63
C ALA A 371 -18.95 -7.40 7.59
N ARG A 372 -19.62 -8.23 6.79
CA ARG A 372 -20.61 -7.77 5.81
C ARG A 372 -21.84 -7.17 6.46
N HIS A 373 -22.31 -7.73 7.57
CA HIS A 373 -23.41 -7.16 8.34
C HIS A 373 -23.07 -5.75 8.84
N LEU A 374 -21.88 -5.58 9.44
CA LEU A 374 -21.35 -4.29 9.86
C LEU A 374 -21.22 -3.30 8.70
N LEU A 375 -20.59 -3.71 7.60
CA LEU A 375 -20.38 -2.88 6.41
C LEU A 375 -21.70 -2.37 5.84
N TRP A 376 -22.71 -3.24 5.75
CA TRP A 376 -24.03 -2.86 5.27
C TRP A 376 -24.74 -1.88 6.21
N ALA A 377 -24.68 -2.12 7.53
CA ALA A 377 -25.24 -1.21 8.53
C ALA A 377 -24.59 0.18 8.44
N ARG A 378 -23.25 0.24 8.33
CA ARG A 378 -22.49 1.49 8.15
C ARG A 378 -22.83 2.19 6.84
N ALA A 379 -22.97 1.45 5.74
CA ALA A 379 -23.32 2.02 4.45
C ALA A 379 -24.72 2.68 4.48
N ARG A 380 -25.71 2.02 5.08
CA ARG A 380 -27.07 2.57 5.25
C ARG A 380 -27.13 3.81 6.13
N ALA A 381 -26.29 3.87 7.17
CA ALA A 381 -26.19 5.06 8.00
C ALA A 381 -25.58 6.24 7.21
N ARG A 382 -24.56 5.98 6.39
CA ARG A 382 -23.86 7.00 5.59
C ARG A 382 -24.62 7.50 4.38
N THR A 383 -25.52 6.71 3.78
CA THR A 383 -26.40 7.19 2.69
C THR A 383 -27.32 8.36 3.09
N ARG A 384 -27.38 8.71 4.38
CA ARG A 384 -28.11 9.87 4.90
C ARG A 384 -27.22 11.12 5.10
N ALA A 385 -25.92 11.02 4.87
CA ALA A 385 -24.97 12.12 5.04
C ALA A 385 -24.50 12.66 3.67
N PRO A 386 -24.44 13.99 3.48
CA PRO A 386 -23.88 14.58 2.27
C PRO A 386 -22.36 14.36 2.24
N ALA A 387 -21.82 13.94 1.08
CA ALA A 387 -20.40 13.68 0.81
C ALA A 387 -19.81 12.38 1.37
N THR A 388 -20.42 11.22 1.05
CA THR A 388 -19.74 9.93 1.19
C THR A 388 -18.54 9.86 0.25
N ASP A 389 -17.35 9.53 0.75
CA ASP A 389 -16.19 9.22 -0.10
C ASP A 389 -16.54 8.06 -1.05
N GLN A 390 -16.40 8.32 -2.35
CA GLN A 390 -16.67 7.36 -3.42
C GLN A 390 -15.35 6.84 -4.00
N SER A 391 -14.47 6.33 -3.13
CA SER A 391 -13.21 5.69 -3.49
C SER A 391 -13.24 4.18 -3.29
N LEU A 392 -12.34 3.45 -3.95
CA LEU A 392 -12.14 2.01 -3.71
C LEU A 392 -11.40 1.76 -2.40
N PHE A 393 -10.43 2.62 -2.08
CA PHE A 393 -9.49 2.39 -0.98
C PHE A 393 -10.10 2.72 0.38
N TYR A 394 -10.92 3.76 0.48
CA TYR A 394 -11.50 4.22 1.75
C TYR A 394 -13.02 4.33 1.74
N GLY A 395 -13.62 4.33 0.55
CA GLY A 395 -15.00 4.73 0.34
C GLY A 395 -16.01 3.61 0.12
N VAL A 396 -17.18 4.04 -0.35
CA VAL A 396 -18.36 3.18 -0.56
C VAL A 396 -18.15 2.15 -1.68
N LEU A 397 -17.28 2.43 -2.66
CA LEU A 397 -16.99 1.49 -3.74
C LEU A 397 -16.25 0.26 -3.22
N GLY A 398 -15.28 0.43 -2.32
CA GLY A 398 -14.63 -0.71 -1.66
C GLY A 398 -15.62 -1.54 -0.84
N THR A 399 -16.61 -0.89 -0.23
CA THR A 399 -17.70 -1.56 0.49
C THR A 399 -18.59 -2.36 -0.47
N ALA A 400 -18.91 -1.83 -1.65
CA ALA A 400 -19.67 -2.55 -2.67
C ALA A 400 -18.95 -3.84 -3.11
N LEU A 401 -17.62 -3.81 -3.25
CA LEU A 401 -16.84 -5.01 -3.61
C LEU A 401 -16.82 -6.06 -2.48
N ALA A 402 -16.94 -5.66 -1.22
CA ALA A 402 -17.02 -6.61 -0.11
C ALA A 402 -18.37 -7.34 -0.03
N LEU A 403 -19.46 -6.75 -0.54
CA LEU A 403 -20.80 -7.33 -0.50
C LEU A 403 -21.02 -8.35 -1.62
N PRO A 404 -21.88 -9.38 -1.43
CA PRO A 404 -22.22 -10.34 -2.47
C PRO A 404 -22.97 -9.69 -3.64
N LYS A 405 -23.06 -10.40 -4.77
CA LYS A 405 -23.82 -9.93 -5.93
C LYS A 405 -25.29 -9.79 -5.53
N GLY A 406 -25.89 -8.66 -5.86
CA GLY A 406 -27.30 -8.42 -5.57
C GLY A 406 -27.63 -6.97 -5.19
N PRO A 407 -28.84 -6.74 -4.63
CA PRO A 407 -29.37 -5.39 -4.40
C PRO A 407 -28.49 -4.51 -3.52
N GLN A 408 -27.87 -5.07 -2.47
CA GLN A 408 -27.01 -4.30 -1.58
C GLN A 408 -25.78 -3.75 -2.30
N ARG A 409 -25.12 -4.56 -3.14
CA ARG A 409 -23.97 -4.12 -3.95
C ARG A 409 -24.41 -3.05 -4.94
N THR A 410 -25.49 -3.29 -5.69
CA THR A 410 -25.99 -2.36 -6.71
C THR A 410 -26.39 -1.02 -6.10
N HIS A 411 -26.98 -1.02 -4.90
CA HIS A 411 -27.37 0.20 -4.18
C HIS A 411 -26.19 1.13 -3.87
N LEU A 412 -24.98 0.57 -3.74
CA LEU A 412 -23.77 1.32 -3.41
C LEU A 412 -22.97 1.79 -4.63
N LEU A 413 -23.35 1.38 -5.84
CA LEU A 413 -22.66 1.80 -7.06
C LEU A 413 -23.22 3.14 -7.56
N PRO A 414 -22.39 4.18 -7.72
CA PRO A 414 -22.84 5.49 -8.17
C PRO A 414 -23.21 5.43 -9.65
N LEU A 415 -24.33 6.02 -10.04
CA LEU A 415 -24.61 6.26 -11.45
C LEU A 415 -23.70 7.37 -11.99
N PRO A 416 -23.36 7.36 -13.29
CA PRO A 416 -22.67 8.48 -13.92
C PRO A 416 -23.52 9.74 -13.77
N SER A 417 -23.10 10.66 -12.91
CA SER A 417 -23.73 11.98 -12.80
C SER A 417 -23.30 12.82 -14.01
N ALA A 418 -24.24 13.61 -14.55
CA ALA A 418 -23.94 14.68 -15.50
C ALA A 418 -22.79 15.56 -14.96
N PRO A 419 -21.95 16.15 -15.83
CA PRO A 419 -20.87 17.01 -15.36
C PRO A 419 -21.43 18.10 -14.44
N PRO A 420 -20.81 18.38 -13.29
CA PRO A 420 -21.17 19.56 -12.53
C PRO A 420 -20.98 20.80 -13.43
N PRO A 421 -21.80 21.85 -13.29
CA PRO A 421 -21.61 23.08 -14.06
C PRO A 421 -20.17 23.57 -13.84
N GLU A 422 -19.54 24.02 -14.93
CA GLU A 422 -18.16 24.50 -14.97
C GLU A 422 -17.84 25.37 -13.76
N ARG A 423 -17.09 24.82 -12.79
CA ARG A 423 -16.28 25.68 -11.93
C ARG A 423 -15.14 26.15 -12.81
N LYS A 424 -15.23 27.41 -13.25
CA LYS A 424 -14.16 28.14 -13.95
C LYS A 424 -12.82 27.71 -13.36
N SER A 425 -12.01 27.06 -14.17
CA SER A 425 -10.62 26.78 -13.86
C SER A 425 -9.96 28.09 -13.48
N PHE A 426 -9.54 28.25 -12.23
CA PHE A 426 -8.52 29.24 -11.95
C PHE A 426 -7.26 28.73 -12.64
N ALA A 427 -6.80 29.53 -13.59
CA ALA A 427 -5.62 29.30 -14.39
C ALA A 427 -4.43 28.91 -13.50
N ALA A 428 -3.59 28.02 -14.00
CA ALA A 428 -2.29 27.73 -13.47
C ALA A 428 -1.48 29.03 -13.37
N ALA A 429 -1.43 29.62 -12.17
CA ALA A 429 -0.50 30.68 -11.84
C ALA A 429 0.75 30.02 -11.25
N SER A 430 1.87 30.21 -11.95
CA SER A 430 3.22 29.88 -11.49
C SER A 430 3.46 30.40 -10.08
N ILE A 431 3.65 29.50 -9.11
CA ILE A 431 4.09 29.88 -7.77
C ILE A 431 5.62 29.93 -7.80
N SER A 432 6.11 31.15 -8.03
CA SER A 432 7.44 31.58 -7.61
C SER A 432 7.50 31.58 -6.08
N SER A 433 8.65 31.17 -5.57
CA SER A 433 9.04 31.12 -4.16
C SER A 433 8.83 32.43 -3.40
N SER A 434 8.07 32.37 -2.30
CA SER A 434 8.38 33.11 -1.07
C SER A 434 7.61 32.56 0.12
N SER A 435 8.36 32.34 1.19
CA SER A 435 7.96 31.91 2.53
C SER A 435 7.24 33.03 3.28
N THR A 436 6.07 32.76 3.89
CA THR A 436 5.74 33.31 5.22
C THR A 436 4.62 32.53 5.90
N THR A 437 4.84 32.28 7.18
CA THR A 437 4.06 31.55 8.17
C THR A 437 2.77 32.28 8.55
N THR A 438 1.62 31.60 8.60
CA THR A 438 0.61 31.85 9.64
C THR A 438 -0.36 30.68 9.81
N THR A 439 -0.55 30.32 11.07
CA THR A 439 -1.36 29.25 11.64
C THR A 439 -2.87 29.50 11.52
N ALA A 440 -3.62 28.52 11.00
CA ALA A 440 -5.06 28.41 11.25
C ALA A 440 -5.51 26.94 11.21
N THR A 441 -5.94 26.46 12.36
CA THR A 441 -6.42 25.11 12.68
C THR A 441 -7.77 24.84 12.01
N THR A 442 -7.82 23.89 11.07
CA THR A 442 -9.07 23.30 10.55
C THR A 442 -8.90 21.78 10.43
N PRO A 443 -9.92 20.97 10.76
CA PRO A 443 -9.82 19.51 10.71
C PRO A 443 -9.71 19.02 9.25
N PRO A 444 -8.97 17.93 8.97
CA PRO A 444 -8.74 17.47 7.61
C PRO A 444 -10.01 16.78 7.07
N THR A 445 -10.93 17.57 6.53
CA THR A 445 -12.05 17.07 5.73
C THR A 445 -11.81 17.51 4.29
N ALA A 446 -11.78 16.53 3.38
CA ALA A 446 -11.34 16.60 1.98
C ALA A 446 -9.81 16.53 1.79
N THR A 447 -9.26 15.31 1.79
CA THR A 447 -8.05 15.02 1.02
C THR A 447 -8.30 15.43 -0.43
N THR A 448 -7.55 16.41 -0.94
CA THR A 448 -7.46 16.77 -2.35
C THR A 448 -7.02 15.51 -3.13
N THR A 449 -7.99 14.78 -3.69
CA THR A 449 -7.69 13.60 -4.49
C THR A 449 -7.18 14.04 -5.85
N THR A 450 -5.98 13.59 -6.22
CA THR A 450 -5.42 13.85 -7.56
C THR A 450 -6.39 13.28 -8.60
N PRO A 451 -6.88 14.11 -9.56
CA PRO A 451 -7.70 13.61 -10.66
C PRO A 451 -6.99 12.46 -11.38
N GLY A 452 -7.65 11.30 -11.49
CA GLY A 452 -7.08 10.09 -12.09
C GLY A 452 -6.45 9.10 -11.12
N ALA A 453 -6.41 9.38 -9.81
CA ALA A 453 -5.94 8.41 -8.83
C ALA A 453 -6.87 7.19 -8.78
N LEU A 454 -6.38 6.02 -9.18
CA LEU A 454 -7.21 4.83 -9.39
C LEU A 454 -8.02 4.42 -8.16
N MET A 455 -7.37 4.40 -6.99
CA MET A 455 -7.98 3.83 -5.79
C MET A 455 -8.65 4.88 -4.90
N THR A 456 -8.25 6.13 -4.99
CA THR A 456 -8.73 7.22 -4.13
C THR A 456 -9.68 8.20 -4.84
N SER A 457 -9.80 8.15 -6.17
CA SER A 457 -10.75 8.99 -6.92
C SER A 457 -11.92 8.19 -7.49
N THR A 458 -13.06 8.86 -7.65
CA THR A 458 -14.32 8.22 -8.02
C THR A 458 -14.37 7.67 -9.44
N PRO A 459 -14.01 8.41 -10.51
CA PRO A 459 -14.25 7.90 -11.86
C PRO A 459 -13.48 6.59 -12.17
N PRO A 460 -12.17 6.47 -11.86
CA PRO A 460 -11.45 5.21 -11.99
C PRO A 460 -11.99 4.11 -11.09
N GLY A 461 -12.29 4.43 -9.82
CA GLY A 461 -12.82 3.46 -8.88
C GLY A 461 -14.17 2.89 -9.31
N ALA A 462 -15.06 3.74 -9.81
CA ALA A 462 -16.38 3.36 -10.31
C ALA A 462 -16.25 2.55 -11.60
N ALA A 463 -15.36 2.94 -12.53
CA ALA A 463 -15.08 2.15 -13.73
C ALA A 463 -14.65 0.72 -13.36
N TRP A 464 -13.71 0.57 -12.41
CA TRP A 464 -13.33 -0.76 -11.94
C TRP A 464 -14.51 -1.51 -11.32
N ALA A 465 -15.22 -0.89 -10.37
CA ALA A 465 -16.34 -1.52 -9.68
C ALA A 465 -17.43 -2.02 -10.65
N TYR A 466 -17.76 -1.23 -11.67
CA TYR A 466 -18.69 -1.62 -12.73
C TYR A 466 -18.14 -2.74 -13.62
N SER A 467 -16.84 -2.73 -13.91
CA SER A 467 -16.23 -3.79 -14.73
C SER A 467 -16.28 -5.18 -14.07
N VAL A 468 -16.39 -5.23 -12.74
CA VAL A 468 -16.45 -6.48 -11.96
C VAL A 468 -17.77 -6.72 -11.23
N ARG A 469 -18.77 -5.83 -11.36
CA ARG A 469 -20.01 -5.88 -10.55
C ARG A 469 -20.78 -7.20 -10.68
N GLU A 470 -20.71 -7.83 -11.85
CA GLU A 470 -21.46 -9.04 -12.17
C GLU A 470 -20.80 -10.32 -11.68
N ARG A 471 -19.56 -10.25 -11.19
CA ARG A 471 -18.83 -11.40 -10.64
C ARG A 471 -19.41 -11.79 -9.28
N GLU A 472 -19.51 -13.08 -9.00
CA GLU A 472 -19.92 -13.59 -7.68
C GLU A 472 -19.01 -13.04 -6.57
N ALA A 473 -17.70 -13.23 -6.76
CA ALA A 473 -16.64 -12.66 -5.94
C ALA A 473 -15.88 -11.58 -6.74
N PRO A 474 -16.28 -10.29 -6.66
CA PRO A 474 -15.57 -9.22 -7.32
C PRO A 474 -14.19 -9.05 -6.68
N ARG A 475 -13.23 -8.69 -7.50
CA ARG A 475 -11.82 -8.57 -7.10
C ARG A 475 -11.46 -7.08 -6.96
N MET A 476 -10.55 -6.78 -6.05
CA MET A 476 -9.93 -5.47 -5.89
C MET A 476 -8.72 -5.38 -6.83
N ILE A 477 -8.69 -4.34 -7.67
CA ILE A 477 -7.57 -4.05 -8.56
C ILE A 477 -6.28 -3.80 -7.77
N PHE A 478 -5.15 -4.26 -8.29
CA PHE A 478 -3.86 -4.22 -7.58
C PHE A 478 -3.81 -5.04 -6.29
N TYR A 479 -4.64 -6.09 -6.18
CA TYR A 479 -4.65 -6.92 -4.97
C TYR A 479 -4.92 -8.40 -5.25
N ASN A 480 -6.13 -8.74 -5.68
CA ASN A 480 -6.55 -10.12 -5.94
C ASN A 480 -7.21 -10.29 -7.30
N ASP A 481 -7.03 -9.32 -8.19
CA ASP A 481 -7.63 -9.21 -9.51
C ASP A 481 -7.08 -10.21 -10.55
N ILE A 482 -5.87 -10.70 -10.35
CA ILE A 482 -5.19 -11.72 -11.18
C ILE A 482 -5.43 -13.15 -10.69
#